data_AF-A0A0A8HXT9-F1
#
_entry.id   AF-A0A0A8HXT9-F1
#
_cell.length_a   1.000
_cell.length_b   1.000
_cell.length_c   1.000
_cell.angle_alpha   90.00
_cell.angle_beta   90.00
_cell.angle_gamma   90.00
#
_symmetry.space_group_name_H-M   'P 1'
#
loop_
_entity.id
_entity.type
_entity.pdbx_description
1 polymer ?
#
loop_
_entity_poly.entity_id
_entity_poly.type
_entity_poly.pdbx_seq_one_letter_code
_entity_poly.pdbx_strand_id
1 'polypeptide(L)'
;MLSILANFLSKFREFFVPSHLSLEFRAKSFAAIIVANKTIKAEIWQVLADIASEVYPDDKSRQAILVQTSKEYVDRVLKNELSLDALLKNIALLLKKNPRYAKKINFHRLERLMDKNEEEALVQLRVYEFFEQEIKYILENNQKNFNQLENANN
;
A
#
# COMPACT_ATOMS: atom_id res chain seq x y z
N MET A 1 13.31 -25.55 -0.38
CA MET A 1 12.59 -24.35 0.10
C MET A 1 12.58 -23.18 -0.90
N LEU A 2 13.57 -23.06 -1.81
CA LEU A 2 13.62 -22.01 -2.86
C LEU A 2 12.57 -22.15 -4.00
N SER A 3 12.01 -23.34 -4.22
CA SER A 3 11.13 -23.60 -5.38
C SER A 3 9.71 -23.05 -5.25
N ILE A 4 9.21 -22.87 -4.03
CA ILE A 4 7.83 -22.40 -3.81
C ILE A 4 7.72 -20.90 -4.10
N LEU A 5 8.71 -20.11 -3.65
CA LEU A 5 8.80 -18.68 -3.93
C LEU A 5 8.96 -18.43 -5.45
N ALA A 6 9.86 -19.15 -6.12
CA ALA A 6 10.08 -19.00 -7.56
C ALA A 6 8.85 -19.40 -8.41
N ASN A 7 8.18 -20.50 -8.07
CA ASN A 7 6.97 -20.95 -8.77
C ASN A 7 5.73 -20.09 -8.47
N PHE A 8 5.75 -19.29 -7.40
CA PHE A 8 4.66 -18.40 -7.04
C PHE A 8 4.83 -17.01 -7.67
N LEU A 9 6.08 -16.52 -7.76
CA LEU A 9 6.44 -15.30 -8.49
C LEU A 9 6.05 -15.37 -9.97
N SER A 10 6.22 -16.54 -10.61
CA SER A 10 5.76 -16.75 -11.98
C SER A 10 4.22 -16.74 -12.10
N LYS A 11 3.50 -17.22 -11.08
CA LYS A 11 2.02 -17.21 -11.01
C LYS A 11 1.41 -15.85 -10.66
N PHE A 12 2.17 -14.95 -10.02
CA PHE A 12 1.73 -13.58 -9.73
C PHE A 12 1.47 -12.76 -11.00
N ARG A 13 2.07 -13.18 -12.12
CA ARG A 13 1.85 -12.60 -13.43
C ARG A 13 0.49 -12.97 -14.04
N GLU A 14 -0.20 -14.01 -13.51
CA GLU A 14 -1.25 -14.69 -14.28
C GLU A 14 -2.64 -14.82 -13.61
N PHE A 15 -2.90 -14.44 -12.35
CA PHE A 15 -4.27 -14.59 -11.81
C PHE A 15 -4.79 -13.51 -10.84
N PHE A 16 -5.89 -12.87 -11.26
CA PHE A 16 -6.72 -11.92 -10.53
C PHE A 16 -7.64 -12.65 -9.52
N VAL A 17 -7.14 -12.94 -8.32
CA VAL A 17 -8.02 -13.29 -7.19
C VAL A 17 -8.32 -12.03 -6.37
N PRO A 18 -9.58 -11.76 -5.98
CA PRO A 18 -9.94 -10.59 -5.17
C PRO A 18 -9.15 -10.44 -3.86
N SER A 19 -8.65 -11.53 -3.27
CA SER A 19 -7.77 -11.51 -2.11
C SER A 19 -6.41 -10.86 -2.40
N HIS A 20 -5.85 -11.09 -3.60
CA HIS A 20 -4.56 -10.54 -4.01
C HIS A 20 -4.64 -9.04 -4.28
N LEU A 21 -5.77 -8.53 -4.79
CA LEU A 21 -5.95 -7.09 -5.02
C LEU A 21 -5.83 -6.28 -3.72
N SER A 22 -6.31 -6.81 -2.59
CA SER A 22 -6.21 -6.14 -1.30
C SER A 22 -4.79 -6.18 -0.72
N LEU A 23 -4.04 -7.25 -0.98
CA LEU A 23 -2.64 -7.39 -0.58
C LEU A 23 -1.76 -6.48 -1.44
N GLU A 24 -1.94 -6.50 -2.76
CA GLU A 24 -1.24 -5.65 -3.71
C GLU A 24 -1.49 -4.17 -3.39
N PHE A 25 -2.72 -3.80 -3.03
CA PHE A 25 -3.03 -2.45 -2.55
C PHE A 25 -2.17 -2.05 -1.34
N ARG A 26 -2.09 -2.90 -0.31
CA ARG A 26 -1.21 -2.66 0.86
C ARG A 26 0.25 -2.57 0.44
N ALA A 27 0.68 -3.46 -0.44
CA ALA A 27 2.05 -3.53 -0.90
C ALA A 27 2.47 -2.23 -1.60
N LYS A 28 1.59 -1.69 -2.46
CA LYS A 28 1.76 -0.39 -3.13
C LYS A 28 1.79 0.77 -2.13
N SER A 29 0.91 0.79 -1.14
CA SER A 29 0.91 1.82 -0.10
C SER A 29 2.22 1.85 0.69
N PHE A 30 2.73 0.68 1.09
CA PHE A 30 4.02 0.59 1.77
C PHE A 30 5.18 1.00 0.84
N ALA A 31 5.18 0.51 -0.41
CA ALA A 31 6.21 0.85 -1.38
C ALA A 31 6.28 2.36 -1.66
N ALA A 32 5.12 3.05 -1.73
CA ALA A 32 5.04 4.49 -1.94
C ALA A 32 5.73 5.29 -0.81
N ILE A 33 5.53 4.89 0.46
CA ILE A 33 6.22 5.52 1.59
C ILE A 33 7.72 5.21 1.57
N ILE A 34 8.09 3.94 1.32
CA ILE A 34 9.50 3.51 1.35
C ILE A 34 10.31 4.21 0.26
N VAL A 35 9.81 4.23 -0.97
CA VAL A 35 10.54 4.82 -2.11
C VAL A 35 10.56 6.34 -2.12
N ALA A 36 9.68 6.97 -1.32
CA ALA A 36 9.72 8.41 -1.09
C ALA A 36 10.88 8.83 -0.16
N ASN A 37 11.59 7.90 0.48
CA ASN A 37 12.81 8.22 1.21
C ASN A 37 13.99 8.41 0.23
N LYS A 38 14.79 9.46 0.42
CA LYS A 38 16.02 9.70 -0.38
C LYS A 38 17.02 8.54 -0.27
N THR A 39 17.10 7.92 0.92
CA THR A 39 18.04 6.84 1.23
C THR A 39 17.32 5.66 1.90
N ILE A 40 17.06 4.61 1.12
CA ILE A 40 16.38 3.41 1.63
C ILE A 40 17.37 2.54 2.41
N LYS A 41 17.24 2.53 3.74
CA LYS A 41 18.08 1.74 4.65
C LYS A 41 17.64 0.27 4.66
N ALA A 42 18.59 -0.67 4.74
CA ALA A 42 18.28 -2.10 4.72
C ALA A 42 17.33 -2.56 5.85
N GLU A 43 17.40 -1.90 7.01
CA GLU A 43 16.53 -2.13 8.18
C GLU A 43 15.04 -1.93 7.89
N ILE A 44 14.69 -1.14 6.87
CA ILE A 44 13.30 -0.89 6.49
C ILE A 44 12.55 -2.17 6.14
N TRP A 45 13.28 -3.16 5.60
CA TRP A 45 12.70 -4.44 5.21
C TRP A 45 12.38 -5.32 6.41
N GLN A 46 13.10 -5.14 7.52
CA GLN A 46 12.76 -5.79 8.79
C GLN A 46 11.50 -5.15 9.38
N VAL A 47 11.43 -3.81 9.39
CA VAL A 47 10.22 -3.09 9.83
C VAL A 47 9.00 -3.52 9.02
N LEU A 48 9.14 -3.64 7.70
CA LEU A 48 8.06 -4.11 6.83
C LEU A 48 7.68 -5.58 7.11
N ALA A 49 8.64 -6.45 7.43
CA ALA A 49 8.35 -7.82 7.81
C ALA A 49 7.57 -7.90 9.12
N ASP A 50 7.92 -7.07 10.11
CA ASP A 50 7.20 -6.97 11.37
C ASP A 50 5.77 -6.48 11.14
N ILE A 51 5.60 -5.42 10.34
CA ILE A 51 4.28 -4.93 9.91
C ILE A 51 3.48 -6.03 9.21
N ALA A 52 4.11 -6.80 8.31
CA ALA A 52 3.43 -7.88 7.61
C ALA A 52 2.94 -8.97 8.58
N SER A 53 3.72 -9.28 9.61
CA SER A 53 3.32 -10.21 10.68
C SER A 53 2.10 -9.72 11.46
N GLU A 54 1.99 -8.42 11.74
CA GLU A 54 0.82 -7.84 12.41
C GLU A 54 -0.42 -7.76 11.51
N VAL A 55 -0.21 -7.59 10.20
CA VAL A 55 -1.31 -7.56 9.23
C VAL A 55 -1.89 -8.97 9.01
N TYR A 56 -1.06 -9.99 9.08
CA TYR A 56 -1.42 -11.39 8.82
C TYR A 56 -0.83 -12.35 9.88
N PRO A 57 -1.25 -12.31 11.16
CA PRO A 57 -0.57 -13.02 12.27
C PRO A 57 -0.25 -14.50 12.02
N ASP A 58 -1.22 -15.24 11.46
CA ASP A 58 -1.14 -16.68 11.30
C ASP A 58 -0.87 -17.14 9.85
N ASP A 59 -0.68 -16.21 8.91
CA ASP A 59 -0.50 -16.51 7.48
C ASP A 59 0.90 -16.10 6.99
N LYS A 60 1.87 -16.98 7.23
CA LYS A 60 3.27 -16.78 6.81
C LYS A 60 3.44 -16.60 5.30
N SER A 61 2.56 -17.20 4.50
CA SER A 61 2.57 -17.03 3.04
C SER A 61 2.23 -15.60 2.67
N ARG A 62 1.12 -15.05 3.20
CA ARG A 62 0.73 -13.65 2.96
C ARG A 62 1.73 -12.65 3.53
N GLN A 63 2.36 -12.95 4.67
CA GLN A 63 3.45 -12.13 5.20
C GLN A 63 4.58 -11.99 4.17
N ALA A 64 5.08 -13.13 3.66
CA ALA A 64 6.16 -13.14 2.68
C ALA A 64 5.77 -12.44 1.36
N ILE A 65 4.55 -12.69 0.87
CA ILE A 65 4.05 -12.07 -0.36
C ILE A 65 3.95 -10.55 -0.20
N LEU A 66 3.43 -10.05 0.93
CA LEU A 66 3.31 -8.61 1.17
C LEU A 66 4.68 -7.91 1.12
N VAL A 67 5.68 -8.47 1.80
CA VAL A 67 7.05 -7.94 1.80
C VAL A 67 7.64 -7.98 0.39
N GLN A 68 7.52 -9.11 -0.29
CA GLN A 68 8.11 -9.31 -1.62
C GLN A 68 7.47 -8.40 -2.68
N THR A 69 6.14 -8.32 -2.72
CA THR A 69 5.44 -7.44 -3.65
C THR A 69 5.75 -5.97 -3.37
N SER A 70 5.89 -5.56 -2.10
CA SER A 70 6.33 -4.19 -1.77
C SER A 70 7.74 -3.91 -2.29
N LYS A 71 8.70 -4.83 -2.09
CA LYS A 71 10.06 -4.72 -2.64
C LYS A 71 10.04 -4.58 -4.16
N GLU A 72 9.24 -5.38 -4.85
CA GLU A 72 9.10 -5.30 -6.30
C GLU A 72 8.60 -3.93 -6.76
N TYR A 73 7.62 -3.33 -6.09
CA TYR A 73 7.18 -1.96 -6.44
C TYR A 73 8.24 -0.90 -6.16
N VAL A 74 8.99 -1.03 -5.05
CA VAL A 74 10.13 -0.14 -4.77
C VAL A 74 11.19 -0.27 -5.86
N ASP A 75 11.59 -1.50 -6.20
CA ASP A 75 12.59 -1.78 -7.23
C ASP A 75 12.18 -1.24 -8.59
N ARG A 76 10.91 -1.40 -8.98
CA ARG A 76 10.39 -0.86 -10.23
C ARG A 76 10.49 0.66 -10.28
N VAL A 77 10.27 1.33 -9.15
CA VAL A 77 10.41 2.80 -9.08
C VAL A 77 11.87 3.22 -9.14
N LEU A 78 12.75 2.56 -8.39
CA LEU A 78 14.20 2.82 -8.41
C LEU A 78 14.83 2.56 -9.80
N LYS A 79 14.31 1.58 -10.54
CA LYS A 79 14.74 1.24 -11.91
C LYS A 79 14.08 2.12 -12.99
N ASN A 80 13.28 3.11 -12.60
CA ASN A 80 12.52 3.98 -13.51
C ASN A 80 11.51 3.23 -14.42
N GLU A 81 11.10 2.01 -14.05
CA GLU A 81 10.05 1.24 -14.73
C GLU A 81 8.63 1.68 -14.32
N LEU A 82 8.53 2.45 -13.23
CA LEU A 82 7.31 3.04 -12.67
C LEU A 82 7.69 4.35 -11.97
N SER A 83 6.92 5.44 -12.11
CA SER A 83 7.16 6.63 -11.28
C SER A 83 6.39 6.57 -9.96
N LEU A 84 6.85 7.30 -8.93
CA LEU A 84 6.10 7.48 -7.69
C LEU A 84 4.70 8.05 -7.98
N ASP A 85 4.58 9.03 -8.86
CA ASP A 85 3.28 9.61 -9.25
C ASP A 85 2.34 8.56 -9.88
N ALA A 86 2.87 7.70 -10.75
CA ALA A 86 2.08 6.62 -11.36
C ALA A 86 1.63 5.60 -10.30
N LEU A 87 2.49 5.29 -9.32
CA LEU A 87 2.15 4.44 -8.19
C LEU A 87 1.02 5.06 -7.33
N LEU A 88 1.15 6.34 -6.95
CA LEU A 88 0.14 7.06 -6.18
C LEU A 88 -1.20 7.16 -6.92
N LYS A 89 -1.16 7.48 -8.22
CA LYS A 89 -2.35 7.51 -9.08
C LYS A 89 -3.05 6.15 -9.13
N ASN A 90 -2.29 5.05 -9.18
CA ASN A 90 -2.86 3.71 -9.13
C ASN A 90 -3.51 3.41 -7.77
N ILE A 91 -2.89 3.83 -6.67
CA ILE A 91 -3.45 3.67 -5.32
C ILE A 91 -4.77 4.46 -5.18
N ALA A 92 -4.81 5.72 -5.60
CA ALA A 92 -6.04 6.52 -5.62
C ALA A 92 -7.15 5.87 -6.46
N LEU A 93 -6.80 5.34 -7.64
CA LEU A 93 -7.76 4.61 -8.48
C LEU A 93 -8.33 3.37 -7.76
N LEU A 94 -7.49 2.60 -7.07
CA LEU A 94 -7.91 1.42 -6.31
C LEU A 94 -8.80 1.79 -5.12
N LEU A 95 -8.48 2.88 -4.41
CA LEU A 95 -9.31 3.44 -3.34
C LEU A 95 -10.69 3.86 -3.84
N LYS A 96 -10.75 4.60 -4.95
CA LYS A 96 -12.01 5.04 -5.58
C LYS A 96 -12.86 3.85 -6.03
N LYS A 97 -12.26 2.83 -6.63
CA LYS A 97 -12.95 1.61 -7.04
C LYS A 97 -13.36 0.71 -5.89
N ASN A 98 -12.63 0.74 -4.77
CA ASN A 98 -12.86 -0.10 -3.60
C ASN A 98 -12.83 0.75 -2.32
N PRO A 99 -13.89 1.53 -2.01
CA PRO A 99 -13.88 2.43 -0.86
C PRO A 99 -13.56 1.77 0.49
N ARG A 100 -13.90 0.47 0.64
CA ARG A 100 -13.53 -0.35 1.81
C ARG A 100 -12.01 -0.48 2.04
N TYR A 101 -11.18 -0.18 1.04
CA TYR A 101 -9.71 -0.19 1.17
C TYR A 101 -9.19 0.97 2.02
N ALA A 102 -9.97 2.02 2.27
CA ALA A 102 -9.64 3.05 3.24
C ALA A 102 -9.28 2.44 4.61
N LYS A 103 -10.05 1.42 5.07
CA LYS A 103 -9.80 0.68 6.31
C LYS A 103 -8.52 -0.18 6.29
N LYS A 104 -7.89 -0.34 5.13
CA LYS A 104 -6.65 -1.11 4.97
C LYS A 104 -5.42 -0.23 5.12
N ILE A 105 -5.52 1.08 4.90
CA ILE A 105 -4.45 2.02 5.26
C ILE A 105 -4.47 2.17 6.78
N ASN A 106 -3.33 1.90 7.42
CA ASN A 106 -3.14 2.11 8.84
C ASN A 106 -1.95 3.06 8.98
N PHE A 107 -2.24 4.29 9.40
CA PHE A 107 -1.25 5.37 9.43
C PHE A 107 -0.10 5.10 10.40
N HIS A 108 -0.38 4.49 11.56
CA HIS A 108 0.68 4.08 12.49
C HIS A 108 1.71 3.12 11.86
N ARG A 109 1.27 2.22 10.97
CA ARG A 109 2.17 1.35 10.21
C ARG A 109 2.93 2.09 9.12
N LEU A 110 2.34 3.14 8.52
CA LEU A 110 3.04 3.98 7.54
C LEU A 110 4.12 4.84 8.20
N GLU A 111 3.81 5.44 9.35
CA GLU A 111 4.75 6.23 10.15
C GLU A 111 6.00 5.44 10.51
N ARG A 112 5.86 4.15 10.86
CA ARG A 112 7.00 3.26 11.15
C ARG A 112 7.96 3.08 9.97
N LEU A 113 7.50 3.33 8.73
CA LEU A 113 8.31 3.24 7.52
C LEU A 113 8.93 4.60 7.12
N MET A 114 8.63 5.67 7.85
CA MET A 114 9.18 7.00 7.60
C MET A 114 10.53 7.17 8.30
N ASP A 115 11.40 8.00 7.71
CA ASP A 115 12.63 8.40 8.40
C ASP A 115 12.29 9.22 9.66
N LYS A 116 13.12 9.08 10.68
CA LYS A 116 12.98 9.87 11.92
C LYS A 116 13.56 11.26 11.76
N ASN A 117 14.45 11.46 10.77
CA ASN A 117 14.93 12.78 10.40
C ASN A 117 13.89 13.46 9.51
N GLU A 118 13.39 14.61 9.96
CA GLU A 118 12.32 15.37 9.31
C GLU A 118 12.71 15.82 7.88
N GLU A 119 13.97 16.22 7.67
CA GLU A 119 14.46 16.67 6.36
C GLU A 119 14.53 15.52 5.35
N GLU A 120 14.90 14.32 5.81
CA GLU A 120 14.90 13.10 5.00
C GLU A 120 13.47 12.59 4.72
N ALA A 121 12.54 12.85 5.65
CA ALA A 121 11.16 12.40 5.57
C ALA A 121 10.23 13.31 4.74
N LEU A 122 10.69 14.48 4.25
CA LEU A 122 9.82 15.48 3.60
C LEU A 122 8.93 14.91 2.48
N VAL A 123 9.48 14.08 1.59
CA VAL A 123 8.70 13.48 0.49
C VAL A 123 7.79 12.37 1.02
N GLN A 124 8.22 11.62 2.03
CA GLN A 124 7.39 10.61 2.70
C GLN A 124 6.18 11.26 3.38
N LEU A 125 6.36 12.44 4.01
CA LEU A 125 5.29 13.21 4.63
C LEU A 125 4.26 13.65 3.59
N ARG A 126 4.68 14.10 2.41
CA ARG A 126 3.75 14.43 1.31
C ARG A 126 2.96 13.22 0.82
N VAL A 127 3.58 12.04 0.76
CA VAL A 127 2.87 10.80 0.42
C VAL A 127 1.90 10.40 1.52
N TYR A 128 2.26 10.60 2.78
CA TYR A 128 1.39 10.39 3.94
C TYR A 128 0.16 11.30 3.88
N GLU A 129 0.36 12.61 3.69
CA GLU A 129 -0.71 13.61 3.52
C GLU A 129 -1.61 13.29 2.32
N PHE A 130 -1.04 12.81 1.22
CA PHE A 130 -1.80 12.31 0.07
C PHE A 130 -2.76 11.18 0.48
N PHE A 131 -2.32 10.22 1.30
CA PHE A 131 -3.21 9.17 1.80
C PHE A 131 -4.32 9.71 2.70
N GLU A 132 -4.01 10.68 3.58
CA GLU A 132 -5.03 11.33 4.41
C GLU A 132 -6.11 12.01 3.56
N GLN A 133 -5.69 12.77 2.55
CA GLN A 133 -6.60 13.47 1.64
C GLN A 133 -7.47 12.51 0.84
N GLU A 134 -6.88 11.45 0.27
CA GLU A 134 -7.64 10.46 -0.50
C GLU A 134 -8.63 9.70 0.40
N ILE A 135 -8.24 9.32 1.61
CA ILE A 135 -9.17 8.64 2.54
C ILE A 135 -10.31 9.58 2.95
N LYS A 136 -10.00 10.83 3.31
CA LYS A 136 -11.01 11.83 3.65
C LYS A 136 -12.02 12.01 2.52
N TYR A 137 -11.54 12.17 1.29
CA TYR A 137 -12.38 12.28 0.10
C TYR A 137 -13.31 11.07 -0.07
N ILE A 138 -12.78 9.85 0.11
CA ILE A 138 -13.59 8.62 0.00
C ILE A 138 -14.67 8.55 1.07
N LEU A 139 -14.36 8.89 2.33
CA LEU A 139 -15.32 8.85 3.43
C LEU A 139 -16.45 9.87 3.23
N GLU A 140 -16.12 11.10 2.85
CA GLU A 140 -17.10 12.16 2.59
C GLU A 140 -18.04 11.82 1.43
N ASN A 141 -17.52 11.26 0.34
CA ASN A 141 -18.36 10.90 -0.81
C ASN A 141 -19.28 9.70 -0.53
N ASN A 142 -18.83 8.72 0.25
CA ASN A 142 -19.70 7.62 0.65
C ASN A 142 -20.86 8.11 1.53
N GLN A 143 -20.61 9.06 2.43
CA GLN A 143 -21.66 9.66 3.27
C GLN A 143 -22.68 10.44 2.43
N LYS A 144 -22.21 11.22 1.44
CA LYS A 144 -23.11 11.93 0.51
C LYS A 144 -24.01 10.98 -0.28
N ASN A 145 -23.45 9.88 -0.80
CA ASN A 145 -24.23 8.89 -1.55
C ASN A 145 -25.29 8.21 -0.66
N PHE A 146 -24.96 7.91 0.60
CA PHE A 146 -25.91 7.36 1.57
C PHE A 146 -27.07 8.32 1.84
N ASN A 147 -26.77 9.59 2.13
CA ASN A 147 -27.78 10.61 2.41
C ASN A 147 -28.70 10.87 1.21
N GLN A 148 -28.17 10.81 -0.03
CA GLN A 148 -28.98 10.96 -1.25
C GLN A 148 -29.96 9.80 -1.44
N LEU A 149 -29.58 8.57 -1.09
CA LEU A 149 -30.45 7.40 -1.16
C LEU A 149 -31.56 7.44 -0.10
N GLU A 150 -31.28 7.92 1.12
CA GLU A 150 -32.33 8.10 2.14
C GLU A 150 -33.36 9.15 1.71
N ASN A 151 -32.90 10.27 1.16
CA ASN A 151 -33.79 11.35 0.70
C ASN A 151 -34.60 10.99 -0.56
N ALA A 152 -34.17 10.00 -1.35
CA ALA A 152 -34.90 9.54 -2.54
C ALA A 152 -35.96 8.46 -2.23
N ASN A 153 -35.93 7.88 -1.03
CA ASN A 153 -36.85 6.84 -0.57
C ASN A 153 -37.91 7.34 0.45
N ASN A 154 -37.89 8.65 0.75
CA ASN A 154 -38.88 9.37 1.55
C ASN A 154 -39.70 10.30 0.64
#